data_AF-A0A1A6BGH2-F1
#
_entry.id   AF-A0A1A6BGH2-F1
#
_cell.length_a   1.000
_cell.length_b   1.000
_cell.length_c   1.000
_cell.angle_alpha   90.00
_cell.angle_beta   90.00
_cell.angle_gamma   90.00
#
_symmetry.space_group_name_H-M   'P 1'
#
loop_
_entity.id
_entity.type
_entity.pdbx_description
1 polymer ?
#
loop_
_entity_poly.entity_id
_entity_poly.type
_entity_poly.pdbx_seq_one_letter_code
_entity_poly.pdbx_strand_id
1 'polypeptide(L)'
;MAPAVCLSGIELRYVLTWQLALHGPATIADMIDALEWHGFCVKGRASKAISDALRWEIARGRVRRLGRGKYGPGGMPRATEYRIHQRVLALRDKAWLSR
;
A
#
# COMPACT_ATOMS: atom_id res chain seq x y z
N MET A 1 -12.36 -7.47 19.44
CA MET A 1 -11.90 -7.02 18.11
C MET A 1 -10.46 -6.61 18.27
N ALA A 2 -9.52 -7.47 17.90
CA ALA A 2 -8.11 -7.18 18.10
C ALA A 2 -7.68 -6.01 17.17
N PRO A 3 -6.72 -5.17 17.62
CA PRO A 3 -6.48 -3.89 16.96
C PRO A 3 -5.83 -4.09 15.59
N ALA A 4 -6.38 -3.42 14.58
CA ALA A 4 -5.81 -3.39 13.24
C ALA A 4 -4.32 -2.96 13.28
N VAL A 5 -3.51 -3.56 12.41
CA VAL A 5 -2.08 -3.23 12.33
C VAL A 5 -1.92 -1.89 11.61
N CYS A 6 -1.53 -0.85 12.35
CA CYS A 6 -1.38 0.49 11.79
C CYS A 6 -0.04 0.67 11.07
N LEU A 7 -0.12 0.81 9.75
CA LEU A 7 1.02 0.97 8.85
C LEU A 7 1.46 2.43 8.76
N SER A 8 2.77 2.63 8.56
CA SER A 8 3.35 3.94 8.29
C SER A 8 4.65 3.81 7.51
N GLY A 9 5.17 4.93 7.00
CA GLY A 9 6.48 4.99 6.35
C GLY A 9 6.64 3.99 5.22
N ILE A 10 7.70 3.17 5.30
CA ILE A 10 8.06 2.21 4.25
C ILE A 10 7.05 1.07 4.10
N GLU A 11 6.40 0.66 5.19
CA GLU A 11 5.45 -0.45 5.18
C GLU A 11 4.18 -0.08 4.44
N LEU A 12 3.63 1.12 4.73
CA LEU A 12 2.48 1.65 4.01
C LEU A 12 2.78 1.79 2.51
N ARG A 13 3.97 2.30 2.16
CA ARG A 13 4.38 2.39 0.76
C ARG A 13 4.42 1.03 0.08
N TYR A 14 5.01 0.03 0.73
CA TYR A 14 5.18 -1.30 0.14
C TYR A 14 3.84 -2.00 -0.06
N VAL A 15 2.95 -1.92 0.92
CA VAL A 15 1.60 -2.49 0.81
C VAL A 15 0.83 -1.83 -0.33
N LEU A 16 0.82 -0.50 -0.42
CA LEU A 16 0.10 0.22 -1.48
C LEU A 16 0.69 -0.04 -2.87
N THR A 17 2.03 -0.03 -2.99
CA THR A 17 2.69 -0.31 -4.28
C THR A 17 2.42 -1.75 -4.72
N TRP A 18 2.44 -2.72 -3.79
CA TRP A 18 2.11 -4.12 -4.09
C TRP A 18 0.63 -4.28 -4.48
N GLN A 19 -0.28 -3.60 -3.78
CA GLN A 19 -1.71 -3.60 -4.12
C GLN A 19 -1.95 -3.14 -5.56
N LEU A 20 -1.30 -2.04 -5.98
CA LEU A 20 -1.40 -1.53 -7.35
C LEU A 20 -0.72 -2.46 -8.37
N ALA A 21 0.37 -3.13 -8.01
CA ALA A 21 1.04 -4.08 -8.88
C ALA A 21 0.19 -5.33 -9.15
N LEU A 22 -0.49 -5.84 -8.11
CA LEU A 22 -1.28 -7.07 -8.19
C LEU A 22 -2.68 -6.84 -8.81
N HIS A 23 -3.34 -5.73 -8.46
CA HIS A 23 -4.74 -5.48 -8.83
C HIS A 23 -4.90 -4.39 -9.90
N GLY A 24 -3.82 -3.72 -10.29
CA GLY A 24 -3.86 -2.65 -11.28
C GLY A 24 -4.30 -1.30 -10.70
N PRO A 25 -4.78 -0.37 -11.55
CA PRO A 25 -5.16 0.96 -11.14
C PRO A 25 -6.28 1.02 -10.09
N ALA A 26 -6.09 1.85 -9.07
CA ALA A 26 -7.02 2.00 -7.96
C ALA A 26 -7.17 3.47 -7.53
N THR A 27 -8.32 3.82 -6.97
CA THR A 27 -8.58 5.11 -6.33
C THR A 27 -8.11 5.12 -4.88
N ILE A 28 -8.06 6.31 -4.25
CA ILE A 28 -7.80 6.43 -2.81
C ILE A 28 -8.82 5.64 -1.98
N ALA A 29 -10.09 5.64 -2.38
CA ALA A 29 -11.13 4.88 -1.69
C ALA A 29 -10.84 3.37 -1.77
N ASP A 30 -10.60 2.85 -2.98
CA ASP A 30 -10.25 1.43 -3.19
C ASP A 30 -9.01 1.01 -2.37
N MET A 31 -8.04 1.91 -2.22
CA MET A 31 -6.85 1.64 -1.40
C MET A 31 -7.13 1.67 0.10
N ILE A 32 -8.08 2.48 0.58
CA ILE A 32 -8.53 2.45 1.98
C ILE A 32 -9.23 1.11 2.23
N ASP A 33 -10.18 0.74 1.37
CA ASP A 33 -10.94 -0.49 1.48
C ASP A 33 -10.02 -1.73 1.44
N ALA A 34 -9.00 -1.72 0.56
CA ALA A 34 -8.01 -2.79 0.51
C ALA A 34 -7.15 -2.90 1.79
N LEU A 35 -6.79 -1.78 2.41
CA LEU A 35 -6.07 -1.80 3.68
C LEU A 35 -6.95 -2.38 4.79
N GLU A 36 -8.20 -1.94 4.89
CA GLU A 36 -9.15 -2.42 5.89
C GLU A 36 -9.46 -3.91 5.71
N TRP A 37 -9.66 -4.36 4.47
CA TRP A 37 -9.86 -5.77 4.13
C TRP A 37 -8.71 -6.67 4.61
N HIS A 38 -7.48 -6.18 4.54
CA HIS A 38 -6.29 -6.89 5.03
C HIS A 38 -6.01 -6.70 6.53
N GLY A 39 -6.89 -6.04 7.29
CA GLY A 39 -6.70 -5.79 8.71
C GLY A 39 -5.67 -4.72 9.04
N PHE A 40 -5.38 -3.82 8.08
CA PHE A 40 -4.49 -2.69 8.26
C PHE A 40 -5.25 -1.40 8.55
N CYS A 41 -4.59 -0.51 9.28
CA CYS A 41 -5.00 0.88 9.43
C CYS A 41 -3.84 1.84 9.09
N VAL A 42 -4.14 3.13 9.02
CA VAL A 42 -3.13 4.19 8.96
C VAL A 42 -3.43 5.23 10.03
N LYS A 43 -2.39 5.84 10.58
CA LYS A 43 -2.56 6.89 11.59
C LYS A 43 -3.03 8.19 10.92
N GLY A 44 -4.03 8.84 11.52
CA GLY A 44 -4.54 10.13 11.07
C GLY A 44 -5.39 10.04 9.79
N ARG A 45 -5.34 11.07 8.94
CA ARG A 45 -6.19 11.15 7.74
C ARG A 45 -5.69 10.21 6.65
N ALA A 46 -6.43 9.12 6.41
CA ALA A 46 -6.03 8.06 5.50
C ALA A 46 -5.72 8.54 4.07
N SER A 47 -6.58 9.38 3.49
CA SER A 47 -6.38 9.92 2.15
C SER A 47 -5.07 10.70 1.98
N LYS A 48 -4.66 11.44 3.03
CA LYS A 48 -3.39 12.16 3.05
C LYS A 48 -2.21 11.20 3.19
N ALA A 49 -2.28 10.26 4.14
CA ALA A 49 -1.21 9.29 4.36
C ALA A 49 -0.93 8.45 3.10
N ILE A 50 -1.99 7.98 2.43
CA ILE A 50 -1.90 7.23 1.17
C ILE A 50 -1.30 8.10 0.07
N SER A 51 -1.80 9.33 -0.12
CA SER A 51 -1.27 10.24 -1.15
C SER A 51 0.21 10.57 -0.93
N ASP A 52 0.61 10.80 0.31
CA ASP A 52 2.00 11.09 0.66
C ASP A 52 2.89 9.85 0.45
N ALA A 53 2.42 8.65 0.81
CA ALA A 53 3.12 7.39 0.54
C ALA A 53 3.33 7.17 -0.96
N LEU A 54 2.28 7.32 -1.77
CA LEU A 54 2.35 7.09 -3.22
C LEU A 54 3.18 8.15 -3.94
N ARG A 55 3.19 9.40 -3.48
CA ARG A 55 4.06 10.45 -4.04
C ARG A 55 5.52 10.03 -4.06
N TRP A 56 5.98 9.37 -2.99
CA TRP A 56 7.35 8.87 -2.90
C TRP A 56 7.66 7.68 -3.82
N GLU A 57 6.63 6.92 -4.17
CA GLU A 57 6.74 5.76 -5.06
C GLU A 57 6.64 6.19 -6.53
N ILE A 58 5.89 7.27 -6.81
CA ILE A 58 5.87 7.97 -8.10
C ILE A 58 7.26 8.52 -8.43
N ALA A 59 7.90 9.21 -7.47
CA ALA A 59 9.26 9.73 -7.66
C ALA A 59 10.30 8.64 -7.96
N ARG A 60 9.99 7.36 -7.65
CA ARG A 60 10.83 6.20 -7.90
C ARG A 60 10.38 5.38 -9.13
N GLY A 61 9.38 5.86 -9.87
CA GLY A 61 8.84 5.19 -11.06
C GLY A 61 8.03 3.93 -10.79
N ARG A 62 7.79 3.56 -9.52
CA ARG A 62 7.08 2.32 -9.12
C ARG A 62 5.57 2.46 -9.12
N VAL A 63 5.06 3.69 -9.09
CA VAL A 63 3.63 4.03 -9.16
C VAL A 63 3.46 5.15 -10.17
N ARG A 64 2.31 5.20 -10.85
CA ARG A 64 1.92 6.30 -11.74
C ARG A 64 0.66 6.96 -11.22
N ARG A 65 0.59 8.29 -11.27
CA ARG A 65 -0.66 9.03 -11.04
C ARG A 65 -1.44 9.09 -12.36
N LEU A 66 -2.64 8.53 -12.37
CA LEU A 66 -3.49 8.43 -13.57
C LEU A 66 -4.61 9.46 -13.60
N GLY A 67 -4.89 10.10 -12.47
CA GLY A 67 -5.91 11.12 -12.34
C GLY A 67 -6.01 11.65 -10.92
N ARG A 68 -7.03 12.47 -10.66
CA ARG A 68 -7.31 12.95 -9.29
C ARG A 68 -7.67 11.75 -8.41
N GLY A 69 -6.82 11.46 -7.42
CA GLY A 69 -7.03 10.36 -6.49
C GLY A 69 -6.92 8.96 -7.10
N LYS A 70 -6.48 8.83 -8.36
CA LYS A 70 -6.34 7.54 -9.06
C LYS A 70 -4.88 7.27 -9.39
N TYR A 71 -4.41 6.09 -9.04
CA TYR A 71 -3.03 5.65 -9.19
C TYR A 71 -2.98 4.29 -9.86
N GLY A 72 -1.84 3.94 -10.45
CA GLY A 72 -1.63 2.65 -11.09
C GLY A 72 -0.19 2.16 -10.98
N PRO A 73 0.07 0.92 -11.38
CA PRO A 73 1.40 0.32 -11.29
C PRO A 73 2.40 1.03 -12.21
N GLY A 74 3.61 1.26 -11.68
CA GLY A 74 4.79 1.67 -12.44
C GLY A 74 5.69 0.50 -12.82
N GLY A 75 6.95 0.78 -13.14
CA GLY A 75 7.96 -0.25 -13.36
C GLY A 75 8.65 -0.61 -12.05
N MET A 76 8.87 -1.90 -11.78
CA MET A 76 9.58 -2.36 -10.59
C MET A 76 10.68 -3.35 -10.94
N PRO A 77 11.96 -3.10 -10.57
CA PRO A 77 13.01 -4.09 -10.71
C PRO A 77 12.70 -5.33 -9.87
N ARG A 78 12.95 -6.53 -10.41
CA ARG A 78 12.63 -7.82 -9.75
C ARG A 78 13.12 -7.93 -8.31
N ALA A 79 14.33 -7.47 -8.00
CA ALA A 79 14.86 -7.51 -6.64
C ALA A 79 14.05 -6.63 -5.66
N THR A 80 13.56 -5.48 -6.14
CA THR A 80 12.69 -4.61 -5.34
C THR A 80 11.32 -5.23 -5.16
N GLU A 81 10.77 -5.84 -6.22
CA GLU A 81 9.51 -6.57 -6.20
C GLU A 81 9.54 -7.70 -5.19
N TYR A 82 10.56 -8.55 -5.24
CA TYR A 82 10.74 -9.63 -4.28
C TYR A 82 10.78 -9.11 -2.84
N ARG A 83 11.59 -8.07 -2.56
CA ARG A 83 11.69 -7.48 -1.22
C ARG A 83 10.34 -6.90 -0.73
N ILE A 84 9.62 -6.20 -1.61
CA ILE A 84 8.30 -5.64 -1.29
C ILE A 84 7.32 -6.77 -1.00
N HIS A 85 7.26 -7.78 -1.87
CA HIS A 85 6.36 -8.91 -1.73
C HIS A 85 6.59 -9.65 -0.39
N GLN A 86 7.84 -10.02 -0.07
CA GLN A 86 8.16 -10.70 1.19
C GLN A 86 7.77 -9.86 2.42
N ARG A 87 8.00 -8.54 2.37
CA ARG A 87 7.61 -7.65 3.48
C ARG A 87 6.09 -7.57 3.61
N VAL A 88 5.35 -7.55 2.51
CA VAL A 88 3.87 -7.50 2.51
C VAL A 88 3.28 -8.80 3.05
N LEU A 89 3.83 -9.96 2.69
CA LEU A 89 3.41 -11.25 3.25
C LEU A 89 3.57 -11.27 4.77
N ALA A 90 4.76 -10.90 5.27
CA ALA A 90 5.01 -10.84 6.71
C ALA A 90 4.06 -9.88 7.46
N LEU A 91 3.68 -8.75 6.84
CA LEU A 91 2.71 -7.81 7.41
C LEU A 91 1.30 -8.39 7.43
N ARG A 92 0.90 -9.09 6.37
CA ARG A 92 -0.41 -9.77 6.29
C ARG A 92 -0.52 -10.89 7.33
N ASP A 93 0.53 -11.70 7.49
CA ASP A 93 0.58 -12.73 8.53
C ASP A 93 0.44 -12.12 9.93
N LYS A 94 1.15 -11.02 10.19
CA LYS A 94 1.03 -10.28 11.46
C LYS A 94 -0.38 -9.75 11.69
N ALA A 95 -1.01 -9.17 10.67
CA ALA A 95 -2.38 -8.65 10.77
C ALA A 95 -3.40 -9.78 11.01
N TRP A 96 -3.20 -10.93 10.36
CA TRP A 96 -4.04 -12.11 10.55
C TRP A 96 -3.93 -12.68 11.97
N LEU A 97 -2.72 -12.77 12.52
CA LEU A 97 -2.48 -13.19 13.91
C LEU A 97 -2.98 -12.18 14.95
N SER A 98 -3.17 -10.92 14.55
CA SER A 98 -3.64 -9.84 15.42
C SER A 98 -5.15 -9.59 15.28
N ARG A 99 -5.92 -10.50 14.68
CA ARG A 99 -7.37 -10.39 14.45
C ARG A 99 -8.16 -11.23 15.45
#